data_AF-A0A959CN66-F1
#
_entry.id   AF-A0A959CN66-F1
#
_cell.length_a   1.000
_cell.length_b   1.000
_cell.length_c   1.000
_cell.angle_alpha   90.00
_cell.angle_beta   90.00
_cell.angle_gamma   90.00
#
_symmetry.space_group_name_H-M   'P 1'
#
loop_
_entity.id
_entity.type
_entity.pdbx_description
1 polymer ?
#
loop_
_entity_poly.entity_id
_entity_poly.type
_entity_poly.pdbx_seq_one_letter_code
_entity_poly.pdbx_strand_id
1 'polypeptide(L)'
;DDDPEVKNFVQAMFVYFFKITEFSVDQTMEIMEHLSKPVKKVAKSTYDRFVEMGLKEGLEKGMKEGMEKGMEKGMEKGMEKGMEKGMEKGDRRRSRIAVHNLHEKGFLVEEIAEALELSVEEVEKFLEEEKYSEE
;
A
#
# COMPACT_ATOMS: atom_id res chain seq x y z
N ASP A 1 -7.31 -37.85 35.88
CA ASP A 1 -8.72 -37.48 35.69
C ASP A 1 -8.85 -36.35 34.68
N ASP A 2 -9.32 -36.67 33.47
CA ASP A 2 -9.68 -35.68 32.43
C ASP A 2 -11.20 -35.39 32.54
N ASP A 3 -11.62 -34.83 33.68
CA ASP A 3 -13.02 -34.40 33.86
C ASP A 3 -13.29 -33.14 33.00
N PRO A 4 -14.21 -33.19 32.02
CA PRO A 4 -14.51 -32.07 31.14
C PRO A 4 -15.04 -30.83 31.88
N GLU A 5 -15.77 -31.00 32.97
CA GLU A 5 -16.36 -29.87 33.72
C GLU A 5 -15.26 -29.08 34.45
N VAL A 6 -14.34 -29.79 35.11
CA VAL A 6 -13.19 -29.19 35.79
C VAL A 6 -12.29 -28.48 34.78
N LYS A 7 -12.07 -29.09 33.62
CA LYS A 7 -11.29 -28.48 32.53
C LYS A 7 -11.93 -27.17 32.06
N ASN A 8 -13.23 -27.19 31.77
CA ASN A 8 -13.95 -26.00 31.28
C ASN A 8 -13.94 -24.88 32.33
N PHE A 9 -14.09 -25.20 33.61
CA PHE A 9 -14.03 -24.23 34.70
C PHE A 9 -12.63 -23.58 34.81
N VAL A 10 -11.57 -24.39 34.79
CA VAL A 10 -10.18 -23.89 34.83
C VAL A 10 -9.90 -23.02 33.60
N GLN A 11 -10.37 -23.43 32.42
CA GLN A 11 -10.24 -22.63 31.20
C GLN A 11 -10.93 -21.28 31.33
N ALA A 12 -12.18 -21.25 31.81
CA ALA A 12 -12.94 -20.00 31.97
C ALA A 12 -12.25 -19.04 32.96
N MET A 13 -11.77 -19.56 34.09
CA MET A 13 -11.01 -18.77 35.07
C MET A 13 -9.71 -18.23 34.48
N PHE A 14 -9.00 -19.05 33.69
CA PHE A 14 -7.75 -18.68 33.06
C PHE A 14 -7.97 -17.60 31.98
N VAL A 15 -9.00 -17.75 31.14
CA VAL A 15 -9.41 -16.74 30.14
C VAL A 15 -9.75 -15.41 30.81
N TYR A 16 -10.53 -15.46 31.89
CA TYR A 16 -10.94 -14.27 32.62
C TYR A 16 -9.73 -13.56 33.25
N PHE A 17 -8.82 -14.32 33.87
CA PHE A 17 -7.58 -13.80 34.46
C PHE A 17 -6.74 -13.04 33.43
N PHE A 18 -6.41 -13.66 32.29
CA PHE A 18 -5.65 -12.98 31.22
C PHE A 18 -6.31 -11.73 30.68
N LYS A 19 -7.64 -11.68 30.68
CA LYS A 19 -8.39 -10.51 30.21
C LYS A 19 -8.25 -9.31 31.16
N ILE A 20 -8.06 -9.55 32.46
CA ILE A 20 -8.02 -8.49 33.48
C ILE A 20 -6.60 -8.16 33.96
N THR A 21 -5.62 -9.04 33.72
CA THR A 21 -4.24 -8.85 34.18
C THR A 21 -3.30 -8.49 33.03
N GLU A 22 -2.47 -7.46 33.22
CA GLU A 22 -1.39 -7.08 32.30
C GLU A 22 -0.06 -7.75 32.69
N PHE A 23 -0.04 -9.08 32.73
CA PHE A 23 1.22 -9.81 32.98
C PHE A 23 2.03 -9.95 31.70
N SER A 24 3.35 -9.81 31.85
CA SER A 24 4.30 -10.21 30.81
C SER A 24 4.26 -11.73 30.61
N VAL A 25 4.78 -12.17 29.45
CA VAL A 25 4.95 -13.61 29.15
C VAL A 25 5.77 -14.30 30.22
N ASP A 26 6.82 -13.65 30.71
CA ASP A 26 7.71 -14.21 31.73
C ASP A 26 6.98 -14.41 33.06
N GLN A 27 6.24 -13.40 33.53
CA GLN A 27 5.43 -13.49 34.76
C GLN A 27 4.35 -14.57 34.65
N THR A 28 3.74 -14.69 33.47
CA THR A 28 2.77 -15.73 33.17
C THR A 28 3.38 -17.13 33.31
N MET A 29 4.58 -17.34 32.74
CA MET A 29 5.27 -18.63 32.80
C MET A 29 5.69 -18.98 34.23
N GLU A 30 6.16 -17.99 34.99
CA GLU A 30 6.51 -18.16 36.40
C GLU A 30 5.30 -18.61 37.24
N ILE A 31 4.13 -18.00 37.03
CA ILE A 31 2.89 -18.41 37.71
C ILE A 31 2.50 -19.84 37.30
N MET A 32 2.61 -20.19 36.02
CA MET A 32 2.29 -21.53 35.53
C MET A 32 3.17 -22.63 36.14
N GLU A 33 4.43 -22.33 36.46
CA GLU A 33 5.35 -23.28 37.09
C GLU A 33 4.88 -23.73 38.48
N HIS A 34 4.16 -22.87 39.19
CA HIS A 34 3.64 -23.15 40.54
C HIS A 34 2.28 -23.86 40.54
N LEU A 35 1.67 -24.09 39.37
CA LEU A 35 0.39 -24.78 39.25
C LEU A 35 0.54 -26.30 39.41
N SER A 36 -0.49 -26.94 39.98
CA SER A 36 -0.56 -28.40 40.03
C SER A 36 -0.59 -29.00 38.61
N LYS A 37 -0.05 -30.21 38.42
CA LYS A 37 0.07 -30.85 37.10
C LYS A 37 -1.23 -30.83 36.27
N PRO A 38 -2.42 -31.13 36.83
CA PRO A 38 -3.67 -31.10 36.06
C PRO A 38 -4.01 -29.69 35.57
N VAL A 39 -3.89 -28.69 36.44
CA VAL A 39 -4.20 -27.28 36.12
C VAL A 39 -3.17 -26.71 35.14
N LYS A 40 -1.88 -27.00 35.35
CA LYS A 40 -0.78 -26.57 34.48
C LYS A 40 -0.97 -27.05 33.03
N LYS A 41 -1.41 -28.30 32.83
CA LYS A 41 -1.70 -28.86 31.49
C LYS A 41 -2.79 -28.06 30.78
N VAL A 42 -3.90 -27.78 31.48
CA VAL A 42 -5.04 -27.05 30.93
C VAL A 42 -4.67 -25.58 30.65
N ALA A 43 -4.03 -24.92 31.62
CA ALA A 43 -3.53 -23.54 31.50
C ALA A 43 -2.60 -23.37 30.30
N LYS A 44 -1.59 -24.24 30.15
CA LYS A 44 -0.65 -24.20 29.03
C LYS A 44 -1.34 -24.36 27.69
N SER A 45 -2.21 -25.37 27.54
CA SER A 45 -2.96 -25.58 26.28
C SER A 45 -3.86 -24.41 25.91
N THR A 46 -4.38 -23.72 26.92
CA THR A 46 -5.26 -22.55 26.73
C THR A 46 -4.44 -21.34 26.31
N TYR A 47 -3.29 -21.12 26.96
CA TYR A 47 -2.33 -20.09 26.60
C TYR A 47 -1.81 -20.26 25.16
N ASP A 48 -1.37 -21.47 24.79
CA ASP A 48 -0.87 -21.76 23.44
C ASP A 48 -1.93 -21.42 22.37
N ARG A 49 -3.20 -21.76 22.63
CA ARG A 49 -4.32 -21.42 21.75
C ARG A 49 -4.54 -19.90 21.65
N PHE A 50 -4.41 -19.17 22.75
CA PHE A 50 -4.52 -17.70 22.74
C PHE A 50 -3.39 -17.05 21.95
N VAL A 51 -2.17 -17.53 22.12
CA VAL A 51 -1.01 -17.07 21.34
C VAL A 51 -1.24 -17.32 19.84
N GLU A 52 -1.70 -18.52 19.48
CA GLU A 52 -2.00 -18.87 18.08
C GLU A 52 -3.10 -17.97 17.49
N MET A 53 -4.20 -17.77 18.22
CA MET A 53 -5.30 -16.89 17.79
C MET A 53 -4.82 -15.43 17.64
N GLY A 54 -4.07 -14.93 18.62
CA GLY A 54 -3.53 -13.57 18.61
C GLY A 54 -2.55 -13.35 17.45
N LEU A 55 -1.68 -14.32 17.18
CA LEU A 55 -0.76 -14.28 16.05
C LEU A 55 -1.51 -14.27 14.72
N LYS A 56 -2.51 -15.15 14.57
CA LYS A 56 -3.34 -15.23 13.36
C LYS A 56 -4.10 -13.92 13.12
N GLU A 57 -4.78 -13.39 14.13
CA GLU A 57 -5.50 -12.12 14.02
C GLU A 57 -4.56 -10.95 13.73
N GLY A 58 -3.41 -10.90 14.39
CA GLY A 58 -2.41 -9.85 14.18
C GLY A 58 -1.87 -9.87 12.75
N LEU A 59 -1.56 -11.06 12.23
CA LEU A 59 -1.10 -11.24 10.85
C LEU A 59 -2.19 -10.85 9.85
N GLU A 60 -3.43 -11.30 10.05
CA GLU A 60 -4.55 -10.99 9.16
C GLU A 60 -4.85 -9.49 9.13
N LYS A 61 -4.93 -8.84 10.30
CA LYS A 61 -5.13 -7.39 10.41
C LYS A 61 -3.98 -6.62 9.78
N GLY A 62 -2.74 -6.99 10.11
CA GLY A 62 -1.54 -6.34 9.57
C GLY A 62 -1.43 -6.47 8.05
N MET A 63 -1.73 -7.66 7.51
CA MET A 63 -1.73 -7.89 6.06
C MET A 63 -2.85 -7.11 5.37
N LYS A 64 -4.07 -7.13 5.91
CA LYS A 64 -5.20 -6.40 5.35
C LYS A 64 -4.93 -4.90 5.31
N GLU A 65 -4.54 -4.32 6.44
CA GLU A 65 -4.23 -2.88 6.52
C GLU A 65 -3.04 -2.50 5.63
N GLY A 66 -1.99 -3.33 5.62
CA GLY A 66 -0.81 -3.09 4.80
C GLY A 66 -1.15 -3.11 3.30
N MET A 67 -1.97 -4.06 2.87
CA MET A 67 -2.42 -4.19 1.49
C MET A 67 -3.34 -3.04 1.08
N GLU A 68 -4.33 -2.69 1.91
CA GLU A 68 -5.27 -1.60 1.66
C GLU A 68 -4.54 -0.26 1.53
N LYS A 69 -3.73 0.09 2.54
CA LYS A 69 -2.94 1.34 2.54
C LYS A 69 -1.92 1.36 1.40
N GLY A 70 -1.32 0.23 1.07
CA GLY A 70 -0.36 0.10 -0.02
C GLY A 70 -1.00 0.30 -1.40
N MET A 71 -2.16 -0.31 -1.61
CA MET A 71 -2.91 -0.23 -2.87
C MET A 71 -3.48 1.17 -3.10
N GLU A 72 -4.09 1.77 -2.08
CA GLU A 72 -4.65 3.13 -2.16
C GLU A 72 -3.56 4.15 -2.54
N LYS A 73 -2.46 4.18 -1.78
CA LYS A 73 -1.33 5.10 -2.05
C LYS A 73 -0.66 4.82 -3.39
N GLY A 74 -0.56 3.56 -3.79
CA GLY A 74 0.03 3.17 -5.06
C GLY A 74 -0.82 3.63 -6.25
N MET A 75 -2.14 3.43 -6.15
CA MET A 75 -3.09 3.80 -7.19
C MET A 75 -3.21 5.32 -7.35
N GLU A 76 -3.34 6.06 -6.23
CA GLU A 76 -3.42 7.53 -6.26
C GLU A 76 -2.19 8.14 -6.94
N LYS A 77 -0.98 7.79 -6.47
CA LYS A 77 0.28 8.28 -7.05
C LYS A 77 0.48 7.84 -8.50
N GLY A 78 0.08 6.62 -8.82
CA GLY A 78 0.18 6.08 -10.17
C GLY A 78 -0.73 6.81 -11.14
N MET A 79 -1.97 7.08 -10.73
CA MET A 79 -2.97 7.78 -11.53
C MET A 79 -2.61 9.25 -11.73
N GLU A 80 -2.20 9.97 -10.67
CA GLU A 80 -1.79 11.37 -10.76
C GLU A 80 -0.62 11.55 -11.74
N LYS A 81 0.47 10.78 -11.55
CA LYS A 81 1.63 10.82 -12.45
C LYS A 81 1.31 10.38 -13.88
N GLY A 82 0.41 9.39 -14.01
CA GLY A 82 -0.02 8.90 -15.31
C GLY A 82 -0.81 9.95 -16.08
N MET A 83 -1.73 10.64 -15.39
CA MET A 83 -2.57 11.68 -15.96
C MET A 83 -1.77 12.93 -16.33
N GLU A 84 -0.89 13.40 -15.45
CA GLU A 84 -0.01 14.55 -15.72
C GLU A 84 0.87 14.31 -16.95
N LYS A 85 1.60 13.18 -16.98
CA LYS A 85 2.42 12.81 -18.14
C LYS A 85 1.61 12.59 -19.41
N GLY A 86 0.39 12.07 -19.28
CA GLY A 86 -0.51 11.85 -20.41
C GLY A 86 -0.97 13.17 -21.02
N MET A 87 -1.36 14.13 -20.17
CA MET A 87 -1.80 15.45 -20.56
C MET A 87 -0.66 16.26 -21.21
N GLU A 88 0.52 16.29 -20.59
CA GLU A 88 1.71 16.96 -21.13
C GLU A 88 2.11 16.40 -22.51
N LYS A 89 2.12 15.07 -22.66
CA LYS A 89 2.39 14.42 -23.96
C LYS A 89 1.33 14.76 -25.00
N GLY A 90 0.06 14.82 -24.59
CA GLY A 90 -1.07 15.18 -25.45
C GLY A 90 -0.97 16.62 -25.95
N ASP A 91 -0.66 17.56 -25.05
CA ASP A 91 -0.50 18.97 -25.36
C ASP A 91 0.72 19.21 -26.24
N ARG A 92 1.87 18.63 -25.90
CA ARG A 92 3.08 18.68 -26.74
C ARG A 92 2.82 18.13 -28.14
N ARG A 93 2.07 17.02 -28.26
CA ARG A 93 1.72 16.45 -29.57
C ARG A 93 0.80 17.40 -30.36
N ARG A 94 -0.18 18.03 -29.71
CA ARG A 94 -1.08 18.99 -30.36
C ARG A 94 -0.32 20.22 -30.85
N SER A 95 0.54 20.80 -30.00
CA SER A 95 1.39 21.94 -30.38
C SER A 95 2.28 21.60 -31.56
N ARG A 96 2.93 20.43 -31.55
CA ARG A 96 3.74 19.96 -32.68
C ARG A 96 2.94 19.90 -33.98
N ILE A 97 1.76 19.25 -33.97
CA ILE A 97 0.90 19.15 -35.17
C ILE A 97 0.50 20.54 -35.68
N ALA A 98 0.18 21.47 -34.78
CA ALA A 98 -0.16 22.85 -35.16
C ALA A 98 1.03 23.57 -35.82
N VAL A 99 2.23 23.42 -35.28
CA VAL A 99 3.46 23.98 -35.86
C VAL A 99 3.67 23.50 -37.29
N HIS A 100 3.66 22.19 -37.55
CA HIS A 100 3.85 21.67 -38.91
C HIS A 100 2.76 22.16 -39.87
N ASN A 101 1.48 22.11 -39.46
CA ASN A 101 0.37 22.54 -40.30
C ASN A 101 0.46 24.03 -40.69
N LEU A 102 1.00 24.89 -39.82
CA LEU A 102 1.20 26.31 -40.13
C LEU A 102 2.45 26.52 -41.00
N HIS A 103 3.53 25.81 -40.71
CA HIS A 103 4.75 25.87 -41.52
C HIS A 103 4.50 25.40 -42.96
N GLU A 104 3.75 24.30 -43.16
CA GLU A 104 3.35 23.82 -44.50
C GLU A 104 2.47 24.82 -45.26
N LYS A 105 1.73 25.67 -44.54
CA LYS A 105 0.92 26.76 -45.13
C LYS A 105 1.75 28.01 -45.46
N GLY A 106 3.05 28.00 -45.18
CA GLY A 106 3.99 29.07 -45.53
C GLY A 106 4.10 30.19 -44.49
N PHE A 107 3.65 29.98 -43.26
CA PHE A 107 3.88 30.92 -42.16
C PHE A 107 5.35 30.89 -41.72
N LEU A 108 5.90 32.05 -41.35
CA LEU A 108 7.26 32.16 -40.81
C LEU A 108 7.34 31.62 -39.37
N VAL A 109 8.53 31.19 -38.96
CA VAL A 109 8.78 30.60 -37.64
C VAL A 109 8.36 31.56 -36.52
N GLU A 110 8.66 32.86 -36.68
CA GLU A 110 8.32 33.91 -35.74
C GLU A 110 6.80 34.11 -35.62
N GLU A 111 6.07 34.04 -36.75
CA GLU A 111 4.60 34.16 -36.78
C GLU A 111 3.92 32.95 -36.12
N ILE A 112 4.49 31.76 -36.28
CA ILE A 112 4.01 30.53 -35.65
C ILE A 112 4.25 30.57 -34.14
N ALA A 113 5.43 31.01 -33.72
CA ALA A 113 5.81 31.16 -32.31
C ALA A 113 4.85 32.12 -31.59
N GLU A 114 4.57 33.28 -32.21
CA GLU A 114 3.60 34.24 -31.69
C GLU A 114 2.17 33.65 -31.63
N ALA A 115 1.71 33.00 -32.70
CA ALA A 115 0.34 32.47 -32.79
C ALA A 115 0.04 31.32 -31.82
N LEU A 116 1.05 30.52 -31.46
CA LEU A 116 0.92 29.35 -30.58
C LEU A 116 1.43 29.61 -29.16
N GLU A 117 1.87 30.84 -28.86
CA GLU A 117 2.48 31.21 -27.58
C GLU A 117 3.68 30.32 -27.22
N LEU A 118 4.48 29.97 -28.22
CA LEU A 118 5.70 29.17 -28.09
C LEU A 118 6.94 30.05 -28.26
N SER A 119 8.08 29.59 -27.77
CA SER A 119 9.37 30.18 -28.14
C SER A 119 9.76 29.81 -29.58
N VAL A 120 10.54 30.68 -30.24
CA VAL A 120 11.10 30.38 -31.57
C VAL A 120 11.90 29.08 -31.53
N GLU A 121 12.67 28.87 -30.46
CA GLU A 121 13.45 27.66 -30.24
C GLU A 121 12.58 26.40 -30.12
N GLU A 122 11.40 26.48 -29.49
CA GLU A 122 10.46 25.35 -29.43
C GLU A 122 9.84 25.02 -30.78
N VAL A 123 9.52 26.05 -31.58
CA VAL A 123 9.00 25.87 -32.94
C VAL A 123 10.06 25.23 -33.82
N GLU A 124 11.30 25.75 -33.81
CA GLU A 124 12.43 25.17 -34.53
C GLU A 124 12.67 23.72 -34.12
N LYS A 125 12.66 23.44 -32.81
CA LYS A 125 12.79 22.08 -32.28
C LYS A 125 11.68 21.16 -32.79
N PHE A 126 10.43 21.60 -32.83
CA PHE A 126 9.33 20.79 -33.36
C PHE A 126 9.52 20.49 -34.85
N LEU A 127 10.01 21.45 -35.64
CA LEU A 127 10.32 21.26 -37.05
C LEU A 127 11.54 20.35 -37.28
N GLU A 128 12.51 20.33 -36.36
CA GLU A 128 13.67 19.44 -36.41
C GLU A 128 13.36 17.99 -35.98
N GLU A 129 12.44 17.81 -35.01
CA GLU A 129 12.04 16.49 -34.48
C GLU A 129 11.44 15.56 -35.57
N GLU A 130 10.98 16.11 -36.70
CA GLU A 130 10.44 15.37 -37.85
C GLU A 130 11.52 14.56 -38.61
N LYS A 131 12.79 14.98 -38.54
CA LYS A 131 13.90 14.32 -39.26
C LYS A 131 14.33 12.98 -38.65
N TYR A 132 13.87 12.64 -37.44
CA TYR A 132 14.36 11.47 -36.69
C TYR A 132 13.28 10.42 -36.39
N SER A 133 12.08 10.54 -36.96
CA SER A 133 11.01 9.53 -36.80
C SER A 133 10.83 8.61 -38.01
N GLU A 134 11.65 8.74 -39.06
CA GLU A 134 11.63 7.88 -40.26
C GLU A 134 12.80 6.88 -40.38
N GLU A 135 13.68 6.76 -39.37
CA GLU A 135 14.72 5.70 -39.28
C GLU A 135 14.43 4.70 -38.15
#